data_AF-A0A962QTI7-F1
#
_entry.id   AF-A0A962QTI7-F1
#
_cell.length_a   1.000
_cell.length_b   1.000
_cell.length_c   1.000
_cell.angle_alpha   90.00
_cell.angle_beta   90.00
_cell.angle_gamma   90.00
#
_symmetry.space_group_name_H-M   'P 1'
#
loop_
_entity.id
_entity.type
_entity.pdbx_description
1 polymer ?
#
loop_
_entity_poly.entity_id
_entity_poly.type
_entity_poly.pdbx_seq_one_letter_code
_entity_poly.pdbx_strand_id
1 'polypeptide(L)'
;MAHEPLLKKVAGLLLSVEKINNQLIAKARAKTCEGCPQLDRNSKRCKVCGCFLENKIVLMTNKNPKKLGRIEITHCPLGLWGDKVIANLYRQMDGKDPL
;
A
#
# COMPACT_ATOMS: atom_id res chain seq x y z
N MET A 1 -3.59 -29.83 -21.10
CA MET A 1 -4.05 -28.42 -21.05
C MET A 1 -4.52 -28.00 -19.63
N ALA A 2 -3.84 -28.43 -18.55
CA ALA A 2 -4.34 -28.28 -17.18
C ALA A 2 -3.74 -27.11 -16.37
N HIS A 3 -2.93 -26.23 -16.99
CA HIS A 3 -2.14 -25.24 -16.25
C HIS A 3 -2.56 -23.79 -16.48
N GLU A 4 -3.34 -23.49 -17.52
CA GLU A 4 -3.68 -22.12 -17.89
C GLU A 4 -4.45 -21.34 -16.78
N PRO A 5 -5.41 -21.94 -16.05
CA PRO A 5 -6.11 -21.24 -14.97
C PRO A 5 -5.19 -20.96 -13.77
N LEU A 6 -4.28 -21.88 -13.47
CA LEU A 6 -3.30 -21.74 -12.40
C LEU A 6 -2.23 -20.69 -12.76
N LEU A 7 -1.72 -20.74 -14.00
CA LEU A 7 -0.82 -19.74 -14.56
C LEU A 7 -1.44 -18.34 -14.54
N LYS A 8 -2.71 -18.18 -14.94
CA LYS A 8 -3.43 -16.90 -14.84
C LYS A 8 -3.56 -16.40 -13.40
N LYS A 9 -3.87 -17.27 -12.44
CA LYS A 9 -3.93 -16.90 -11.00
C LYS A 9 -2.57 -16.51 -10.45
N VAL A 10 -1.52 -17.27 -10.75
CA VAL A 10 -0.15 -17.00 -10.31
C VAL A 10 0.40 -15.73 -10.98
N ALA A 11 0.11 -15.50 -12.25
CA ALA A 11 0.45 -14.27 -12.95
C ALA A 11 -0.29 -13.06 -12.37
N GLY A 12 -1.60 -13.17 -12.13
CA GLY A 12 -2.36 -12.14 -11.41
C GLY A 12 -1.78 -11.87 -10.03
N LEU A 13 -1.36 -12.90 -9.30
CA LEU A 13 -0.66 -12.74 -8.04
C LEU A 13 0.66 -11.97 -8.24
N LEU A 14 1.57 -12.41 -9.10
CA LEU A 14 2.91 -11.81 -9.24
C LEU A 14 2.91 -10.42 -9.88
N LEU A 15 2.02 -10.15 -10.85
CA LEU A 15 1.99 -8.91 -11.63
C LEU A 15 1.19 -7.78 -10.97
N SER A 16 0.41 -8.07 -9.92
CA SER A 16 -0.44 -7.06 -9.28
C SER A 16 0.29 -6.12 -8.30
N VAL A 17 1.61 -6.07 -8.37
CA VAL A 17 2.42 -5.09 -7.63
C VAL A 17 3.03 -4.16 -8.65
N GLU A 18 2.44 -2.98 -8.77
CA GLU A 18 2.89 -1.95 -9.71
C GLU A 18 3.75 -0.92 -8.99
N LYS A 19 4.88 -0.53 -9.61
CA LYS A 19 5.71 0.59 -9.14
C LYS A 19 5.22 1.91 -9.72
N ILE A 20 5.46 2.98 -8.98
CA ILE A 20 5.20 4.34 -9.44
C ILE A 20 6.27 4.73 -10.46
N ASN A 21 5.86 5.16 -11.65
CA ASN A 21 6.77 5.69 -12.68
C ASN A 21 7.20 7.15 -12.41
N ASN A 22 6.54 7.83 -11.47
CA ASN A 22 6.80 9.23 -11.10
C ASN A 22 7.52 9.37 -9.75
N GLN A 23 8.82 9.69 -9.83
CA GLN A 23 9.68 9.91 -8.65
C GLN A 23 9.20 11.06 -7.75
N LEU A 24 8.46 12.04 -8.26
CA LEU A 24 7.94 13.15 -7.45
C LEU A 24 6.89 12.65 -6.45
N ILE A 25 6.06 11.68 -6.84
CA ILE A 25 5.05 11.10 -5.95
C ILE A 25 5.74 10.33 -4.81
N ALA A 26 6.75 9.52 -5.15
CA ALA A 26 7.51 8.77 -4.13
C ALA A 26 8.20 9.73 -3.13
N LYS A 27 8.82 10.81 -3.63
CA LYS A 27 9.44 11.84 -2.78
C LYS A 27 8.42 12.56 -1.90
N ALA A 28 7.26 12.92 -2.44
CA ALA A 28 6.19 13.56 -1.66
C ALA A 28 5.70 12.65 -0.53
N ARG A 29 5.45 11.37 -0.83
CA ARG A 29 5.05 10.36 0.16
C ARG A 29 6.11 10.16 1.23
N ALA A 30 7.39 10.08 0.83
CA ALA A 30 8.52 9.97 1.75
C ALA A 30 8.57 11.15 2.71
N LYS A 31 8.52 12.37 2.18
CA LYS A 31 8.52 13.61 2.96
C LYS A 31 7.38 13.64 3.98
N THR A 32 6.17 13.24 3.58
CA THR A 32 5.03 13.13 4.52
C THR A 32 5.32 12.13 5.64
N CYS A 33 5.89 10.98 5.32
CA CYS A 33 6.19 9.95 6.32
C CYS A 33 7.33 10.34 7.27
N GLU A 34 8.34 11.05 6.78
CA GLU A 34 9.47 11.53 7.59
C GLU A 34 9.04 12.54 8.67
N GLY A 35 7.96 13.29 8.41
CA GLY A 35 7.31 14.16 9.40
C GLY A 35 6.25 13.47 10.26
N CYS A 36 5.91 12.21 9.99
CA CYS A 36 4.79 11.52 10.64
C CYS A 36 5.18 10.91 11.99
N PRO A 37 4.40 11.13 13.07
CA PRO A 37 4.67 10.55 14.39
C PRO A 37 4.56 9.01 14.41
N GLN A 38 3.93 8.43 13.39
CA GLN A 38 3.77 6.99 13.25
C GLN A 38 4.97 6.30 12.60
N LEU A 39 5.98 7.03 12.12
CA LEU A 39 7.20 6.43 11.59
C LEU A 39 8.15 6.09 12.74
N ASP A 40 8.49 4.82 12.88
CA ASP A 40 9.69 4.41 13.61
C ASP A 40 10.93 4.79 12.77
N ARG A 41 11.70 5.76 13.28
CA ARG A 41 12.87 6.29 12.57
C ARG A 41 14.04 5.30 12.52
N ASN A 42 14.14 4.41 13.50
CA ASN A 42 15.22 3.43 13.60
C ASN A 42 15.00 2.31 12.58
N SER A 43 13.77 1.75 12.55
CA SER A 43 13.47 0.64 11.66
C SER A 43 12.93 1.07 10.29
N LYS A 44 12.65 2.36 10.09
CA LYS A 44 11.94 2.92 8.91
C LYS A 44 10.59 2.24 8.65
N ARG A 45 9.89 1.81 9.70
CA ARG A 45 8.57 1.17 9.61
C ARG A 45 7.48 2.07 10.15
N CYS A 46 6.32 2.05 9.48
CA CYS A 46 5.15 2.74 9.99
C CYS A 46 4.45 1.88 11.07
N LYS A 47 4.14 2.45 12.23
CA LYS A 47 3.44 1.80 13.34
C LYS A 47 1.98 1.44 13.02
N VAL A 48 1.33 2.20 12.14
CA VAL A 48 -0.07 1.95 11.74
C VAL A 48 -0.18 0.83 10.72
N CYS A 49 0.56 0.92 9.60
CA CYS A 49 0.45 -0.08 8.53
C CYS A 49 1.44 -1.24 8.67
N GLY A 50 2.55 -1.06 9.39
CA GLY A 50 3.62 -2.05 9.54
C GLY A 50 4.60 -2.12 8.37
N CYS A 51 4.36 -1.34 7.31
CA CYS A 51 5.18 -1.35 6.10
C CYS A 51 6.52 -0.63 6.29
N PHE A 52 7.54 -1.08 5.57
CA PHE A 52 8.79 -0.37 5.37
C PHE A 52 8.57 0.81 4.43
N LEU A 53 9.03 1.99 4.83
CA LEU A 53 8.78 3.23 4.12
C LEU A 53 9.27 3.15 2.67
N GLU A 54 10.53 2.78 2.48
CA GLU A 54 11.21 2.67 1.18
C GLU A 54 10.46 1.79 0.18
N ASN A 55 9.86 0.70 0.67
CA ASN A 55 9.09 -0.22 -0.16
C ASN A 55 7.72 0.35 -0.51
N LYS A 56 7.04 1.02 0.43
CA LYS A 56 5.66 1.45 0.22
C LYS A 56 5.57 2.70 -0.65
N ILE A 57 6.50 3.65 -0.52
CA ILE A 57 6.42 4.94 -1.24
C ILE A 57 6.56 4.79 -2.75
N VAL A 58 7.22 3.73 -3.22
CA VAL A 58 7.47 3.46 -4.64
C VAL A 58 6.40 2.60 -5.32
N LEU A 59 5.35 2.19 -4.59
CA LEU A 59 4.32 1.31 -5.10
C LEU A 59 3.03 2.07 -5.44
N MET A 60 2.43 1.75 -6.58
CA MET A 60 1.10 2.19 -6.97
C MET A 60 0.03 1.25 -6.39
N THR A 61 0.32 -0.05 -6.42
CA THR A 61 -0.50 -1.09 -5.78
C THR A 61 0.37 -2.01 -4.94
N ASN A 62 -0.20 -2.57 -3.88
CA ASN A 62 0.48 -3.55 -3.03
C ASN A 62 -0.49 -4.67 -2.63
N LYS A 63 0.06 -5.84 -2.33
CA LYS A 63 -0.70 -6.88 -1.64
C LYS A 63 -0.73 -6.58 -0.16
N ASN A 64 -1.88 -6.75 0.46
CA ASN A 64 -2.02 -6.64 1.90
C ASN A 64 -1.90 -8.03 2.54
N PRO A 65 -0.78 -8.35 3.22
CA PRO A 65 -0.59 -9.66 3.84
C PRO A 65 -1.56 -9.91 5.00
N LYS A 66 -2.11 -8.85 5.61
CA LYS A 66 -3.13 -8.95 6.67
C LYS A 66 -4.53 -9.28 6.12
N LYS A 67 -4.71 -9.25 4.80
CA LYS A 67 -6.00 -9.45 4.10
C LYS A 67 -5.87 -10.52 3.02
N LEU A 68 -5.19 -11.61 3.34
CA LEU A 68 -5.00 -12.77 2.46
C LEU A 68 -4.45 -12.40 1.06
N GLY A 69 -3.61 -11.36 0.99
CA GLY A 69 -3.00 -10.94 -0.27
C GLY A 69 -3.91 -10.09 -1.17
N ARG A 70 -5.03 -9.54 -0.64
CA ARG A 70 -5.86 -8.55 -1.36
C ARG A 70 -4.98 -7.47 -1.97
N ILE A 71 -5.19 -7.20 -3.25
CA ILE A 71 -4.50 -6.12 -3.98
C ILE A 71 -5.18 -4.81 -3.62
N GLU A 72 -4.39 -3.86 -3.17
CA GLU A 72 -4.85 -2.54 -2.75
C GLU A 72 -4.08 -1.46 -3.50
N ILE A 73 -4.76 -0.37 -3.84
CA ILE A 73 -4.10 0.88 -4.22
C ILE A 73 -3.28 1.31 -3.00
N THR A 74 -1.99 1.53 -3.21
CA THR A 74 -1.06 1.90 -2.15
C THR A 74 -1.44 3.27 -1.60
N HIS A 75 -1.85 3.29 -0.33
CA HIS A 75 -2.35 4.48 0.37
C HIS A 75 -1.78 4.57 1.79
N CYS A 76 -1.88 5.75 2.39
CA CYS A 76 -1.70 5.95 3.81
C CYS A 76 -3.00 5.57 4.55
N PRO A 77 -3.02 4.64 5.52
CA PRO A 77 -4.25 4.30 6.26
C PRO A 77 -4.82 5.43 7.12
N LEU A 78 -4.08 6.54 7.24
CA LEU A 78 -4.50 7.78 7.90
C LEU A 78 -4.81 8.90 6.88
N GLY A 79 -4.78 8.62 5.58
CA GLY A 79 -5.10 9.59 4.52
C GLY A 79 -4.09 10.74 4.36
N LEU A 80 -2.91 10.63 4.97
CA LEU A 80 -1.93 11.74 5.04
C LEU A 80 -1.27 12.06 3.69
N TRP A 81 -1.38 11.20 2.68
CA TRP A 81 -0.84 11.47 1.35
C TRP A 81 -1.84 12.22 0.43
N GLY A 82 -2.89 12.81 1.02
CA GLY A 82 -3.99 13.40 0.25
C GLY A 82 -4.97 12.34 -0.30
N ASP A 83 -4.92 11.13 0.25
CA ASP A 83 -5.58 9.93 -0.26
C ASP A 83 -6.69 9.43 0.68
N LYS A 84 -7.34 10.34 1.42
CA LYS A 84 -8.44 10.02 2.36
C LYS A 84 -9.55 9.20 1.73
N VAL A 85 -9.93 9.48 0.48
CA VAL A 85 -10.96 8.73 -0.24
C VAL A 85 -10.57 7.25 -0.39
N ILE A 86 -9.32 6.98 -0.77
CA ILE A 86 -8.80 5.61 -0.92
C ILE A 86 -8.70 4.92 0.44
N ALA A 87 -8.23 5.65 1.46
CA ALA A 87 -8.17 5.12 2.82
C ALA A 87 -9.57 4.74 3.33
N ASN A 88 -10.59 5.59 3.11
CA ASN A 88 -11.96 5.33 3.53
C ASN A 88 -12.61 4.19 2.73
N LEU A 89 -12.30 4.04 1.45
CA LEU A 89 -12.72 2.88 0.64
C LEU A 89 -12.26 1.57 1.30
N TYR A 90 -10.98 1.45 1.62
CA TYR A 90 -10.47 0.22 2.26
C TYR A 90 -10.92 0.04 3.70
N ARG A 91 -11.18 1.13 4.44
CA ARG A 91 -11.76 1.07 5.79
C ARG A 91 -13.19 0.54 5.76
N GLN A 92 -14.02 1.02 4.82
CA GLN A 92 -15.38 0.51 4.62
C GLN A 92 -15.37 -0.99 4.26
N MET A 93 -14.50 -1.41 3.34
CA MET A 93 -14.33 -2.84 3.01
C MET A 93 -13.90 -3.68 4.22
N ASP A 94 -13.23 -3.06 5.19
CA ASP A 94 -12.78 -3.68 6.44
C ASP A 94 -13.79 -3.50 7.60
N GLY A 95 -14.97 -2.92 7.37
CA GLY A 95 -15.99 -2.69 8.39
C GLY A 95 -15.61 -1.63 9.44
N LYS A 96 -14.79 -0.64 9.07
CA LYS A 96 -14.33 0.45 9.95
C LYS A 96 -14.97 1.78 9.58
N ASP A 97 -15.16 2.64 10.57
CA ASP A 97 -15.63 4.02 10.37
C ASP A 97 -14.68 4.82 9.47
N PRO A 98 -15.16 5.80 8.69
CA PRO A 98 -14.30 6.68 7.91
C PRO A 98 -13.37 7.53 8.80
N LEU A 99 -12.25 7.98 8.23
CA LEU A 99 -11.30 8.94 8.81
C LEU A 99 -11.83 10.37 8.81
#